data_AF-A0A6A4GZG5-F1
#
_entry.id   AF-A0A6A4GZG5-F1
#
_cell.length_a   1.000
_cell.length_b   1.000
_cell.length_c   1.000
_cell.angle_alpha   90.00
_cell.angle_beta   90.00
_cell.angle_gamma   90.00
#
_symmetry.space_group_name_H-M   'P 1'
#
loop_
_entity.id
_entity.type
_entity.pdbx_description
1 polymer ?
#
loop_
_entity_poly.entity_id
_entity_poly.type
_entity_poly.pdbx_seq_one_letter_code
_entity_poly.pdbx_strand_id
1 'polypeptide(L)'
;MIARKFRKLTTGLRKPHTSMLVHLRTGHNYLYAHLHRIGKVDSPLCPACKRDPETTYHYLIQCPAHRGARACLKAEVGSRNMTTEKLLNEKGRLKQLFQYINDTGRFRNTFGVLPPVETKEDDDAG
;
A
#
# COMPACT_ATOMS: atom_id res chain seq x y z
N MET A 1 -21.51 6.05 3.42
CA MET A 1 -21.13 5.01 4.43
C MET A 1 -19.61 4.69 4.47
N ILE A 2 -18.80 5.08 3.48
CA ILE A 2 -17.34 4.79 3.40
C ILE A 2 -16.52 5.52 4.49
N ALA A 3 -16.90 6.75 4.87
CA ALA A 3 -16.15 7.56 5.84
C ALA A 3 -16.10 6.96 7.27
N ARG A 4 -17.18 6.32 7.75
CA ARG A 4 -17.21 5.71 9.10
C ARG A 4 -16.25 4.53 9.22
N LYS A 5 -16.22 3.65 8.21
CA LYS A 5 -15.31 2.50 8.18
C LYS A 5 -13.85 2.96 8.08
N PHE A 6 -13.57 3.95 7.23
CA PHE A 6 -12.23 4.52 7.10
C PHE A 6 -11.74 5.18 8.39
N ARG A 7 -12.61 5.92 9.08
CA ARG A 7 -12.29 6.51 10.38
C ARG A 7 -11.91 5.44 11.40
N LYS A 8 -12.70 4.37 11.52
CA LYS A 8 -12.37 3.23 12.41
C LYS A 8 -11.05 2.55 12.06
N LEU A 9 -10.77 2.36 10.76
CA LEU A 9 -9.53 1.75 10.27
C LEU A 9 -8.29 2.57 10.63
N THR A 10 -8.42 3.91 10.60
CA THR A 10 -7.30 4.85 10.80
C THR A 10 -7.17 5.33 12.25
N THR A 11 -8.09 4.96 13.13
CA THR A 11 -7.99 5.24 14.57
C THR A 11 -6.68 4.66 15.11
N GLY A 12 -5.86 5.52 15.73
CA GLY A 12 -4.55 5.14 16.30
C GLY A 12 -3.40 5.08 15.31
N LEU A 13 -3.64 5.24 13.99
CA LEU A 13 -2.56 5.35 13.01
C LEU A 13 -1.91 6.74 13.05
N ARG A 14 -0.59 6.76 12.97
CA ARG A 14 0.18 7.99 12.76
C ARG A 14 -0.20 8.63 11.40
N LYS A 15 -0.14 9.96 11.33
CA LYS A 15 -0.45 10.73 10.10
C LYS A 15 0.16 10.17 8.79
N PRO A 16 1.46 9.79 8.71
CA PRO A 16 2.03 9.28 7.46
C PRO A 16 1.35 7.99 6.97
N HIS A 17 0.96 7.09 7.87
CA HIS A 17 0.24 5.86 7.55
C HIS A 17 -1.14 6.15 6.96
N THR A 18 -1.89 7.04 7.59
CA THR A 18 -3.21 7.45 7.12
C THR A 18 -3.13 8.12 5.75
N SER A 19 -2.17 9.03 5.55
CA SER A 19 -1.97 9.69 4.26
C SER A 19 -1.62 8.68 3.16
N MET A 20 -0.70 7.75 3.43
CA MET A 20 -0.36 6.68 2.48
C MET A 20 -1.58 5.84 2.09
N LEU A 21 -2.43 5.45 3.06
CA LEU A 21 -3.66 4.70 2.77
C LEU A 21 -4.65 5.49 1.92
N VAL A 22 -4.84 6.78 2.19
CA VAL A 22 -5.71 7.62 1.36
C VAL A 22 -5.21 7.65 -0.08
N HIS A 23 -3.92 7.88 -0.28
CA HIS A 23 -3.33 7.95 -1.61
C HIS A 23 -3.43 6.62 -2.36
N LEU A 24 -3.15 5.49 -1.70
CA LEU A 24 -3.25 4.16 -2.33
C LEU A 24 -4.69 3.80 -2.69
N ARG A 25 -5.65 4.07 -1.80
CA ARG A 25 -7.08 3.77 -2.00
C ARG A 25 -7.73 4.61 -3.09
N THR A 26 -7.39 5.90 -3.15
CA THR A 26 -8.00 6.81 -4.12
C THR A 26 -7.30 6.76 -5.48
N GLY A 27 -6.12 6.13 -5.56
CA GLY A 27 -5.30 6.16 -6.76
C GLY A 27 -4.63 7.51 -7.01
N HIS A 28 -4.84 8.51 -6.14
CA HIS A 28 -4.12 9.79 -6.14
C HIS A 28 -2.80 9.62 -5.40
N ASN A 29 -1.91 8.81 -5.96
CA ASN A 29 -0.62 8.47 -5.36
C ASN A 29 0.53 8.72 -6.33
N TYR A 30 1.75 8.58 -5.83
CA TYR A 30 2.98 8.88 -6.56
C TYR A 30 3.46 7.71 -7.45
N LEU A 31 2.53 6.83 -7.84
CA LEU A 31 2.80 5.82 -8.85
C LEU A 31 2.63 6.43 -10.26
N TYR A 32 3.40 5.93 -11.21
CA TYR A 32 3.51 6.54 -12.54
C TYR A 32 2.20 6.60 -13.32
N ALA A 33 1.27 5.66 -13.11
CA ALA A 33 -0.04 5.73 -13.78
C ALA A 33 -0.83 7.00 -13.38
N HIS A 34 -0.76 7.42 -12.11
CA HIS A 34 -1.40 8.67 -11.68
C HIS A 34 -0.59 9.89 -12.10
N LEU A 35 0.74 9.87 -11.91
CA LEU A 35 1.61 10.97 -12.28
C LEU A 35 1.52 11.30 -13.77
N HIS A 36 1.43 10.29 -14.64
CA HIS A 36 1.23 10.48 -16.07
C HIS A 36 -0.13 11.13 -16.37
N ARG A 37 -1.20 10.68 -15.69
CA ARG A 37 -2.55 11.25 -15.85
C ARG A 37 -2.58 12.76 -15.54
N ILE A 38 -1.77 13.21 -14.58
CA ILE A 38 -1.68 14.64 -14.20
C ILE A 38 -0.53 15.38 -14.89
N GLY A 39 0.11 14.80 -15.90
CA GLY A 39 1.17 15.43 -16.69
C GLY A 39 2.48 15.68 -15.95
N LYS A 40 2.80 14.87 -14.93
CA LYS A 40 4.05 14.98 -14.15
C LYS A 40 5.17 14.04 -14.60
N VAL A 41 4.85 13.04 -15.41
CA VAL A 41 5.81 12.13 -16.04
C VAL A 41 5.33 11.80 -17.46
N ASP A 42 6.26 11.50 -18.36
CA ASP A 42 5.97 11.27 -19.78
C ASP A 42 5.39 9.89 -20.09
N SER A 43 5.48 8.95 -19.14
CA SER A 43 5.02 7.58 -19.34
C SER A 43 4.36 7.02 -18.08
N PRO A 44 3.27 6.23 -18.21
CA PRO A 44 2.63 5.57 -17.07
C PRO A 44 3.37 4.31 -16.61
N LEU A 45 4.38 3.85 -17.37
CA LEU A 45 5.06 2.58 -17.12
C LEU A 45 5.74 2.54 -15.76
N CYS A 46 5.66 1.38 -15.09
CA CYS A 46 6.33 1.17 -13.83
C CYS A 46 7.86 1.30 -13.98
N PRO A 47 8.52 2.21 -13.23
CA PRO A 47 9.96 2.39 -13.35
C PRO A 47 10.74 1.16 -12.88
N ALA A 48 10.14 0.34 -12.00
CA ALA A 48 10.78 -0.86 -11.47
C ALA A 48 10.75 -2.04 -12.46
N CYS A 49 9.61 -2.29 -13.13
CA CYS A 49 9.47 -3.45 -14.02
C CYS A 49 9.47 -3.11 -15.52
N LYS A 50 9.24 -1.84 -15.89
CA LYS A 50 9.19 -1.28 -17.24
C LYS A 50 8.23 -1.97 -18.21
N ARG A 51 7.21 -2.67 -17.70
CA ARG A 51 6.30 -3.49 -18.51
C ARG A 51 4.87 -2.96 -18.57
N ASP A 52 4.28 -2.70 -17.42
CA ASP A 52 2.89 -2.28 -17.32
C ASP A 52 2.76 -0.92 -16.64
N PRO A 53 1.63 -0.22 -16.84
CA PRO A 53 1.31 0.98 -16.08
C PRO A 53 1.37 0.76 -14.56
N GLU A 54 2.04 1.66 -13.85
CA GLU A 54 2.19 1.57 -12.40
C GLU A 54 0.91 2.00 -11.67
N THR A 55 -0.07 1.11 -11.59
CA THR A 55 -1.28 1.30 -10.79
C THR A 55 -1.09 0.77 -9.36
N THR A 56 -1.98 1.15 -8.42
CA THR A 56 -1.99 0.54 -7.07
C THR A 56 -2.09 -0.99 -7.14
N TYR A 57 -2.91 -1.52 -8.06
CA TYR A 57 -3.06 -2.95 -8.27
C TYR A 57 -1.76 -3.58 -8.81
N HIS A 58 -1.15 -2.97 -9.83
CA HIS A 58 0.13 -3.43 -10.35
C HIS A 58 1.18 -3.47 -9.23
N TYR A 59 1.35 -2.36 -8.51
CA TYR A 59 2.31 -2.23 -7.43
C TYR A 59 2.09 -3.27 -6.31
N LEU A 60 0.86 -3.43 -5.79
CA LEU A 60 0.59 -4.31 -4.65
C LEU A 60 0.49 -5.79 -5.01
N ILE A 61 0.11 -6.13 -6.24
CA ILE A 61 -0.31 -7.50 -6.59
C ILE A 61 0.55 -8.12 -7.71
N GLN A 62 0.90 -7.35 -8.74
CA GLN A 62 1.44 -7.94 -9.98
C GLN A 62 2.93 -7.67 -10.21
N CYS A 63 3.45 -6.51 -9.79
CA CYS A 63 4.73 -5.97 -10.25
C CYS A 63 5.90 -6.93 -10.03
N PRO A 64 6.45 -7.56 -11.06
CA PRO A 64 7.45 -8.63 -10.88
C PRO A 64 8.73 -8.17 -10.17
N ALA A 65 9.08 -6.88 -10.28
CA ALA A 65 10.20 -6.28 -9.56
C ALA A 65 10.04 -6.33 -8.02
N HIS A 66 8.81 -6.34 -7.52
CA HIS A 66 8.51 -6.41 -6.09
C HIS A 66 8.10 -7.83 -5.64
N ARG A 67 8.41 -8.88 -6.42
CA ARG A 67 8.03 -10.26 -6.09
C ARG A 67 8.57 -10.72 -4.74
N GLY A 68 9.82 -10.37 -4.39
CA GLY A 68 10.43 -10.72 -3.11
C GLY A 68 9.66 -10.14 -1.92
N ALA A 69 9.50 -8.81 -1.89
CA ALA A 69 8.71 -8.13 -0.86
C ALA A 69 7.25 -8.63 -0.80
N ARG A 70 6.63 -8.92 -1.96
CA ARG A 70 5.28 -9.51 -1.99
C ARG A 70 5.24 -10.93 -1.44
N ALA A 71 6.29 -11.72 -1.60
CA ALA A 71 6.35 -13.06 -1.02
C ALA A 71 6.37 -12.99 0.51
N CYS A 72 7.14 -12.08 1.09
CA CYS A 72 7.13 -11.79 2.53
C CYS A 72 5.75 -11.33 2.99
N LEU A 73 5.16 -10.32 2.32
CA LEU A 73 3.81 -9.86 2.62
C LEU A 73 2.78 -11.00 2.58
N LYS A 74 2.84 -11.84 1.54
CA LYS A 74 1.94 -12.98 1.34
C LYS A 74 2.11 -14.05 2.42
N ALA A 75 3.33 -14.28 2.91
CA ALA A 75 3.59 -15.22 3.99
C ALA A 75 2.92 -14.74 5.29
N GLU A 76 3.00 -13.44 5.58
CA GLU A 76 2.44 -12.85 6.79
C GLU A 76 0.90 -12.71 6.76
N VAL A 77 0.33 -12.27 5.64
CA VAL A 77 -1.13 -12.00 5.56
C VAL A 77 -1.93 -13.16 5.00
N GLY A 78 -1.27 -14.15 4.39
CA GLY A 78 -1.89 -15.30 3.73
C GLY A 78 -2.38 -15.04 2.30
N SER A 79 -2.27 -16.06 1.45
CA SER A 79 -2.61 -16.01 0.01
C SER A 79 -4.04 -15.50 -0.28
N ARG A 80 -5.02 -15.91 0.53
CA ARG A 80 -6.44 -15.53 0.37
C ARG A 80 -6.70 -14.03 0.63
N ASN A 81 -5.71 -13.34 1.20
CA ASN A 81 -5.80 -11.93 1.56
C ASN A 81 -4.98 -11.01 0.65
N MET A 82 -4.33 -11.56 -0.39
CA MET A 82 -3.58 -10.83 -1.40
C MET A 82 -4.50 -10.17 -2.43
N THR A 83 -5.37 -9.26 -1.97
CA THR A 83 -6.17 -8.37 -2.82
C THR A 83 -6.00 -6.94 -2.37
N THR A 84 -6.12 -5.98 -3.29
CA THR A 84 -6.03 -4.55 -2.97
C THR A 84 -7.08 -4.13 -1.94
N GLU A 85 -8.31 -4.64 -2.07
CA GLU A 85 -9.39 -4.36 -1.14
C GLU A 85 -9.02 -4.80 0.28
N LYS A 86 -8.58 -6.05 0.45
CA LYS A 86 -8.22 -6.60 1.75
C LYS A 86 -7.02 -5.89 2.36
N LEU A 87 -5.96 -5.66 1.60
CA LEU A 87 -4.75 -5.00 2.11
C LEU A 87 -5.01 -3.56 2.55
N LEU A 88 -5.89 -2.83 1.85
CA LEU A 88 -6.13 -1.40 2.09
C LEU A 88 -7.30 -1.10 3.06
N ASN A 89 -8.07 -2.10 3.49
CA ASN A 89 -9.28 -1.89 4.29
C ASN A 89 -9.35 -2.62 5.64
N GLU A 90 -8.46 -3.55 5.96
CA GLU A 90 -8.52 -4.28 7.23
C GLU A 90 -7.30 -4.00 8.11
N LYS A 91 -7.59 -3.62 9.37
CA LYS A 91 -6.62 -3.10 10.32
C LYS A 91 -5.48 -4.09 10.60
N GLY A 92 -5.80 -5.37 10.75
CA GLY A 92 -4.85 -6.45 11.06
C GLY A 92 -3.76 -6.69 10.02
N ARG A 93 -3.85 -6.06 8.83
CA ARG A 93 -2.84 -6.21 7.76
C ARG A 93 -2.07 -4.94 7.44
N LEU A 94 -2.46 -3.82 8.04
CA LEU A 94 -1.85 -2.53 7.74
C LEU A 94 -0.37 -2.51 8.12
N LYS A 95 0.00 -3.15 9.24
CA LYS A 95 1.41 -3.30 9.65
C LYS A 95 2.24 -3.93 8.55
N GLN A 96 1.80 -5.08 8.03
CA GLN A 96 2.50 -5.82 6.98
C GLN A 96 2.50 -5.05 5.66
N LEU A 97 1.40 -4.36 5.32
CA LEU A 97 1.34 -3.49 4.13
C LEU A 97 2.36 -2.36 4.20
N PHE A 98 2.51 -1.69 5.34
CA PHE A 98 3.49 -0.61 5.49
C PHE A 98 4.92 -1.13 5.49
N GLN A 99 5.16 -2.33 6.05
CA GLN A 99 6.44 -3.00 5.92
C GLN A 99 6.77 -3.29 4.45
N TYR A 100 5.82 -3.83 3.68
CA TYR A 100 5.97 -4.01 2.23
C TYR A 100 6.32 -2.69 1.52
N ILE A 101 5.67 -1.59 1.87
CA ILE A 101 5.95 -0.27 1.30
C ILE A 101 7.39 0.17 1.60
N ASN A 102 7.88 -0.08 2.82
CA ASN A 102 9.26 0.20 3.19
C ASN A 102 10.25 -0.70 2.43
N ASP A 103 9.98 -2.00 2.36
CA ASP A 103 10.86 -3.00 1.74
C ASP A 103 11.02 -2.76 0.24
N THR A 104 9.96 -2.32 -0.44
CA THR A 104 10.05 -1.96 -1.87
C THR A 104 10.80 -0.65 -2.11
N GLY A 105 10.90 0.22 -1.09
CA GLY A 105 11.47 1.55 -1.20
C GLY A 105 10.73 2.49 -2.15
N ARG A 106 9.57 2.09 -2.70
CA ARG A 106 8.94 2.79 -3.84
C ARG A 106 8.56 4.23 -3.51
N PHE A 107 8.17 4.47 -2.26
CA PHE A 107 7.70 5.76 -1.75
C PHE A 107 8.73 6.49 -0.89
N ARG A 108 9.98 6.03 -0.85
CA ARG A 108 11.03 6.58 0.04
C ARG A 108 11.30 8.07 -0.21
N ASN A 109 11.25 8.49 -1.47
CA ASN A 109 11.47 9.89 -1.84
C ASN A 109 10.27 10.81 -1.56
N THR A 110 9.10 10.26 -1.26
CA THR A 110 7.87 11.05 -1.08
C THR A 110 7.40 11.06 0.37
N PHE A 111 7.44 9.90 1.05
CA PHE A 111 6.97 9.75 2.43
C PHE A 111 8.10 9.42 3.41
N GLY A 112 9.34 9.28 2.93
CA GLY A 112 10.42 8.73 3.72
C GLY A 112 10.21 7.25 4.03
N VAL A 113 10.85 6.77 5.10
CA VAL A 113 10.59 5.45 5.67
C VAL A 113 9.40 5.59 6.61
N LEU A 114 8.37 4.77 6.40
CA LEU A 114 7.21 4.75 7.30
C LEU A 114 7.64 4.15 8.65
N PRO A 115 7.29 4.78 9.78
CA PRO A 115 7.65 4.25 11.09
C PRO A 115 6.93 2.92 11.35
N PRO A 116 7.44 2.06 12.23
CA PRO A 116 6.74 0.85 12.63
C PRO A 116 5.32 1.15 13.13
N VAL A 117 4.37 0.29 12.80
CA VAL A 117 3.03 0.34 13.39
C VAL A 117 3.05 -0.41 14.71
N GLU A 118 2.76 0.31 15.78
CA GLU A 118 2.47 -0.28 17.09
C GLU A 118 1.11 -0.98 17.00
N THR A 119 1.13 -2.28 16.72
CA THR A 119 -0.05 -3.13 16.86
C THR A 119 -0.23 -3.39 18.34
N LYS A 120 -1.20 -2.72 18.98
CA LYS A 120 -1.91 -3.38 20.07
C LYS A 120 -2.64 -4.54 19.40
N GLU A 121 -2.24 -5.76 19.75
CA GLU A 121 -2.98 -6.96 19.41
C GLU A 121 -4.37 -6.76 20.03
N ASP A 122 -5.30 -6.23 19.23
CA ASP A 122 -6.71 -6.35 19.56
C ASP A 122 -6.99 -7.84 19.32
N ASP A 123 -7.04 -8.60 20.41
CA ASP A 123 -7.56 -9.97 20.48
C ASP A 123 -8.95 -10.03 19.82
N ASP A 124 -8.99 -10.18 18.50
CA ASP A 124 -10.22 -10.53 17.78
C ASP A 124 -10.28 -12.06 17.70
N ALA A 125 -10.44 -12.66 18.88
CA ALA A 125 -11.06 -13.97 19.02
C ALA A 125 -12.58 -13.73 19.04
N GLY A 126 -13.22 -14.03 17.92
CA GLY A 126 -14.68 -13.97 17.74
C GLY A 126 -15.15 -14.90 16.66
#